data_AF-A0A9K3E563-F1
#
_entry.id   AF-A0A9K3E563-F1
#
_cell.length_a   1.000
_cell.length_b   1.000
_cell.length_c   1.000
_cell.angle_alpha   90.00
_cell.angle_beta   90.00
_cell.angle_gamma   90.00
#
_symmetry.space_group_name_H-M   'P 1'
#
loop_
_entity.id
_entity.type
_entity.pdbx_description
1 polymer ?
#
loop_
_entity_poly.entity_id
_entity_poly.type
_entity_poly.pdbx_seq_one_letter_code
_entity_poly.pdbx_strand_id
1 'polypeptide(L)'
;MVPFIAQGHLNQLIHLSRLISAYNLPVHFVCAPSHTRQAKLRVHGWDPLSISNIHFHEFPIPAFPNHPPTPNATLRFPNHFMPTFNAIMHLREPFLKLLSDLSTKMKRVVIVHDYLMSSIVQDFVSVPNAEAYIVTCFKLVLLLLLFGSIGRKHKR
;
A
#
# COMPACT_ATOMS: atom_id res chain seq x y z
N MET A 1 4.46 -3.10 7.05
CA MET A 1 4.00 -1.96 6.23
C MET A 1 3.61 -2.46 4.86
N VAL A 2 2.34 -2.35 4.49
CA VAL A 2 1.79 -2.86 3.21
C VAL A 2 1.07 -1.73 2.49
N PRO A 3 1.78 -0.89 1.71
CA PRO A 3 1.20 0.23 0.98
C PRO A 3 0.50 -0.17 -0.30
N PHE A 4 -0.52 0.61 -0.68
CA PHE A 4 -1.02 0.61 -2.04
C PHE A 4 0.02 1.25 -2.98
N ILE A 5 0.14 0.72 -4.20
CA ILE A 5 1.21 1.06 -5.15
C ILE A 5 1.01 2.40 -5.89
N ALA A 6 0.30 3.35 -5.27
CA ALA A 6 0.19 4.73 -5.73
C ALA A 6 1.15 5.64 -4.97
N GLN A 7 1.74 6.63 -5.65
CA GLN A 7 2.83 7.44 -5.09
C GLN A 7 2.50 8.10 -3.75
N GLY A 8 1.29 8.67 -3.59
CA GLY A 8 0.89 9.29 -2.33
C GLY A 8 0.83 8.31 -1.15
N HIS A 9 0.36 7.07 -1.41
CA HIS A 9 0.22 6.01 -0.42
C HIS A 9 1.60 5.44 -0.04
N LEU A 10 2.46 5.21 -1.03
CA LEU A 10 3.86 4.81 -0.84
C LEU A 10 4.60 5.83 0.03
N ASN A 11 4.47 7.13 -0.30
CA ASN A 11 5.13 8.20 0.44
C ASN A 11 4.62 8.30 1.89
N GLN A 12 3.31 8.20 2.09
CA GLN A 12 2.74 8.23 3.45
C GLN A 12 3.29 7.10 4.31
N LEU A 13 3.26 5.86 3.81
CA LEU A 13 3.67 4.71 4.59
C LEU A 13 5.19 4.61 4.78
N ILE A 14 6.01 5.07 3.83
CA ILE A 14 7.47 5.08 4.03
C ILE A 14 7.89 6.11 5.08
N HIS A 15 7.21 7.27 5.16
CA HIS A 15 7.42 8.22 6.26
C HIS A 15 6.95 7.66 7.61
N LEU A 16 5.80 6.99 7.66
CA LEU A 16 5.36 6.29 8.87
C LEU A 16 6.34 5.18 9.28
N SER A 17 6.92 4.47 8.31
CA SER A 17 7.95 3.45 8.55
C SER A 17 9.16 4.04 9.27
N ARG A 18 9.64 5.22 8.85
CA ARG A 18 10.72 5.94 9.53
C ARG A 18 10.36 6.27 10.98
N LEU A 19 9.16 6.79 11.22
CA LEU A 19 8.72 7.17 12.58
C LEU A 19 8.68 5.95 13.50
N ILE A 20 8.13 4.83 13.03
CA ILE A 20 8.09 3.57 13.81
C ILE A 20 9.50 3.02 14.04
N SER A 21 10.34 3.06 13.01
CA SER A 21 11.72 2.56 13.09
C SER A 21 12.58 3.33 14.09
N ALA A 22 12.30 4.62 14.31
CA ALA A 22 12.98 5.44 15.31
C ALA A 22 12.79 4.96 16.76
N TYR A 23 11.76 4.13 17.03
CA TYR A 23 11.57 3.44 18.32
C TYR A 23 12.35 2.11 18.40
N ASN A 24 13.34 1.91 17.51
CA ASN A 24 14.15 0.70 17.41
C ASN A 24 13.33 -0.58 17.11
N LEU A 25 12.18 -0.42 16.45
CA LEU A 25 11.34 -1.54 16.01
C LEU A 25 11.70 -1.93 14.57
N PRO A 26 11.92 -3.23 14.27
CA PRO A 26 12.18 -3.67 12.91
C PRO A 26 10.94 -3.47 12.05
N VAL A 27 11.08 -2.71 10.96
CA VAL A 27 9.98 -2.42 10.05
C VAL A 27 10.16 -3.19 8.75
N HIS A 28 9.20 -4.03 8.41
CA HIS A 28 9.16 -4.73 7.13
C HIS A 28 8.22 -4.01 6.15
N PHE A 29 8.76 -3.57 5.01
CA PHE A 29 8.05 -2.83 3.97
C PHE A 29 7.85 -3.71 2.73
N VAL A 30 6.59 -4.06 2.43
CA VAL A 30 6.24 -5.05 1.39
C VAL A 30 5.67 -4.35 0.17
N CYS A 31 6.34 -4.45 -0.98
CA CYS A 31 5.87 -3.81 -2.22
C CYS A 31 6.47 -4.46 -3.47
N ALA A 32 6.02 -4.04 -4.66
CA ALA A 32 6.61 -4.48 -5.92
C ALA A 32 7.95 -3.78 -6.21
N PRO A 33 8.93 -4.44 -6.87
CA PRO A 33 10.28 -3.87 -7.08
C PRO A 33 10.29 -2.47 -7.68
N SER A 34 9.51 -2.24 -8.75
CA SER A 34 9.42 -0.94 -9.42
C SER A 34 8.87 0.16 -8.51
N HIS A 35 7.91 -0.19 -7.64
CA HIS A 35 7.25 0.73 -6.72
C HIS A 35 8.10 0.98 -5.48
N THR A 36 8.83 -0.03 -4.98
CA THR A 36 9.85 0.14 -3.94
C THR A 36 10.94 1.08 -4.41
N ARG A 37 11.45 0.91 -5.64
CA ARG A 37 12.44 1.82 -6.24
C ARG A 37 11.89 3.25 -6.33
N GLN A 38 10.65 3.43 -6.79
CA GLN A 38 10.02 4.75 -6.82
C GLN A 38 9.86 5.36 -5.44
N ALA A 39 9.45 4.57 -4.44
CA ALA A 39 9.31 5.04 -3.07
C ALA A 39 10.67 5.52 -2.54
N LYS A 40 11.72 4.70 -2.67
CA LYS A 40 13.10 5.03 -2.26
C LYS A 40 13.61 6.32 -2.90
N LEU A 41 13.42 6.49 -4.22
CA LEU A 41 13.92 7.64 -4.98
C LEU A 41 13.14 8.94 -4.73
N ARG A 42 11.86 8.85 -4.37
CA ARG A 42 10.96 10.01 -4.22
C ARG A 42 10.69 10.39 -2.76
N VAL A 43 11.35 9.73 -1.81
CA VAL A 43 11.33 10.17 -0.42
C VAL A 43 12.06 11.51 -0.32
N HIS A 44 11.45 12.44 0.40
CA HIS A 44 12.04 13.74 0.68
C HIS A 44 12.40 13.86 2.18
N GLY A 45 13.50 14.55 2.48
CA GLY A 45 13.91 14.87 3.85
C GLY A 45 14.61 13.74 4.63
N TRP A 46 14.97 12.65 3.98
CA TRP A 46 15.87 11.60 4.49
C TRP A 46 16.23 10.58 3.42
N ASP A 47 17.28 9.79 3.68
CA ASP A 47 17.69 8.67 2.83
C ASP A 47 17.11 7.34 3.37
N PRO A 48 16.22 6.65 2.63
CA PRO A 48 15.70 5.34 3.00
C PRO A 48 16.75 4.25 3.17
N LEU A 49 17.90 4.37 2.52
CA LEU A 49 18.98 3.40 2.59
C LEU A 49 19.87 3.60 3.81
N SER A 50 19.82 4.77 4.46
CA SER A 50 20.60 5.04 5.67
C SER A 50 19.98 4.42 6.94
N ILE A 51 18.72 3.97 6.88
CA ILE A 51 18.01 3.35 8.00
C ILE A 51 18.04 1.82 7.85
N SER A 52 18.96 1.18 8.56
CA SER A 52 19.14 -0.28 8.53
C SER A 52 17.97 -1.08 9.09
N ASN A 53 17.13 -0.44 9.90
CA ASN A 53 16.02 -1.07 10.62
C ASN A 53 14.70 -1.06 9.80
N ILE A 54 14.75 -0.64 8.53
CA ILE A 54 13.66 -0.77 7.54
C ILE A 54 14.08 -1.80 6.49
N HIS A 55 13.43 -2.96 6.50
CA HIS A 55 13.69 -4.07 5.59
C HIS A 55 12.67 -4.05 4.45
N PHE A 56 13.13 -3.88 3.22
CA PHE A 56 12.29 -3.90 2.03
C PHE A 56 12.16 -5.32 1.49
N HIS A 57 10.92 -5.77 1.33
CA HIS A 57 10.56 -7.05 0.72
C HIS A 57 9.90 -6.78 -0.63
N GLU A 58 10.62 -7.13 -1.70
CA GLU A 58 10.23 -6.82 -3.07
C GLU A 58 9.66 -8.07 -3.74
N PHE A 59 8.35 -8.09 -3.99
CA PHE A 59 7.67 -9.22 -4.63
C PHE A 59 7.16 -8.85 -6.03
N PRO A 60 7.44 -9.65 -7.06
CA PRO A 60 7.02 -9.32 -8.41
C PRO A 60 5.49 -9.32 -8.52
N ILE A 61 4.97 -8.38 -9.31
CA ILE A 61 3.56 -8.35 -9.73
C ILE A 61 3.54 -8.38 -11.26
N PRO A 62 2.46 -8.90 -11.88
CA PRO A 62 2.32 -8.87 -13.33
C PRO A 62 2.41 -7.45 -13.89
N ALA A 63 2.92 -7.32 -15.10
CA ALA A 63 2.78 -6.06 -15.83
C ALA A 63 1.29 -5.76 -16.06
N PHE A 64 0.90 -4.51 -15.90
CA PHE A 64 -0.46 -4.06 -16.12
C PHE A 64 -0.45 -2.75 -16.90
N PRO A 65 -1.45 -2.53 -17.77
CA PRO A 65 -1.53 -1.29 -18.52
C PRO A 65 -1.86 -0.12 -17.60
N ASN A 66 -1.12 0.98 -17.75
CA ASN A 66 -1.42 2.25 -17.11
C ASN A 66 -2.19 3.13 -18.10
N HIS A 67 -3.50 2.93 -18.19
CA HIS A 67 -4.34 3.74 -19.07
C HIS A 67 -4.59 5.13 -18.46
N PRO A 68 -4.54 6.20 -19.26
CA PRO A 68 -4.93 7.52 -18.77
C PRO A 68 -6.40 7.53 -18.34
N PRO A 69 -6.79 8.35 -17.35
CA PRO A 69 -8.19 8.52 -16.98
C PRO A 69 -9.02 9.00 -18.19
N THR A 70 -10.22 8.45 -18.36
CA THR A 70 -11.17 8.87 -19.40
C THR A 70 -11.99 10.07 -18.92
N PRO A 71 -11.74 11.30 -19.42
CA PRO A 71 -12.32 12.52 -18.84
C PRO A 71 -13.86 12.59 -18.93
N ASN A 72 -14.43 11.95 -19.96
CA ASN A 72 -15.87 11.99 -20.28
C ASN A 72 -16.56 10.63 -20.10
N ALA A 73 -16.07 9.77 -19.22
CA ALA A 73 -16.70 8.47 -18.98
C ALA A 73 -18.12 8.62 -18.43
N THR A 74 -19.07 7.85 -18.98
CA THR A 74 -20.46 7.78 -18.51
C THR A 74 -20.55 7.28 -17.06
N LEU A 75 -19.65 6.37 -16.68
CA LEU A 75 -19.46 5.89 -15.32
C LEU A 75 -18.28 6.61 -14.66
N ARG A 76 -18.56 7.38 -13.59
CA ARG A 76 -17.53 8.04 -12.76
C ARG A 76 -16.91 7.08 -11.75
N PHE A 77 -16.42 5.95 -12.25
CA PHE A 77 -15.68 4.98 -11.47
C PHE A 77 -14.25 4.92 -12.02
N PRO A 78 -13.21 4.87 -11.16
CA PRO A 78 -11.83 4.90 -11.61
C PRO A 78 -11.39 3.52 -12.15
N ASN A 79 -12.02 3.08 -13.24
CA ASN A 79 -11.79 1.79 -13.91
C ASN A 79 -10.32 1.59 -14.31
N HIS A 80 -9.58 2.67 -14.55
CA HIS A 80 -8.16 2.63 -14.88
C HIS A 80 -7.29 2.02 -13.77
N PHE A 81 -7.77 1.94 -12.52
CA PHE A 81 -7.08 1.21 -11.46
C PHE A 81 -7.39 -0.29 -11.41
N MET A 82 -8.39 -0.80 -12.14
CA MET A 82 -8.73 -2.23 -12.12
C MET A 82 -7.53 -3.14 -12.47
N PRO A 83 -6.71 -2.82 -13.50
CA PRO A 83 -5.50 -3.58 -13.77
C PRO A 83 -4.51 -3.58 -12.60
N THR A 84 -4.38 -2.45 -11.91
CA THR A 84 -3.55 -2.31 -10.69
C THR A 84 -4.06 -3.23 -9.58
N PHE A 85 -5.37 -3.23 -9.31
CA PHE A 85 -5.97 -4.12 -8.30
C PHE A 85 -5.72 -5.59 -8.63
N ASN A 86 -5.90 -6.00 -9.89
CA ASN A 86 -5.62 -7.37 -10.32
C ASN A 86 -4.14 -7.74 -10.14
N ALA A 87 -3.22 -6.82 -10.45
CA ALA A 87 -1.79 -7.06 -10.30
C ALA A 87 -1.39 -7.25 -8.83
N ILE A 88 -1.86 -6.39 -7.92
CA ILE A 88 -1.49 -6.47 -6.49
C ILE A 88 -2.02 -7.72 -5.79
N MET A 89 -3.06 -8.39 -6.31
CA MET A 89 -3.53 -9.65 -5.73
C MET A 89 -2.45 -10.74 -5.71
N HIS A 90 -1.46 -10.66 -6.60
CA HIS A 90 -0.31 -11.56 -6.64
C HIS A 90 0.66 -11.36 -5.44
N LEU A 91 0.46 -10.29 -4.65
CA LEU A 91 1.21 -10.07 -3.41
C LEU A 91 0.65 -10.88 -2.24
N ARG A 92 -0.57 -11.43 -2.32
CA ARG A 92 -1.24 -12.12 -1.20
C ARG A 92 -0.45 -13.32 -0.69
N GLU A 93 -0.13 -14.26 -1.59
CA GLU A 93 0.66 -15.47 -1.26
C GLU A 93 2.06 -15.16 -0.72
N PRO A 94 2.90 -14.35 -1.39
CA PRO A 94 4.23 -14.04 -0.87
C PRO A 94 4.17 -13.22 0.43
N PHE A 95 3.15 -12.37 0.59
CA PHE A 95 2.91 -11.66 1.86
C PHE A 95 2.59 -12.65 2.99
N LEU A 96 1.68 -13.59 2.79
CA LEU A 96 1.31 -14.58 3.80
C LEU A 96 2.50 -15.45 4.18
N LYS A 97 3.32 -15.88 3.20
CA LYS A 97 4.55 -16.61 3.46
C LYS A 97 5.52 -15.80 4.33
N LEU A 98 5.75 -14.54 3.97
CA LEU A 98 6.58 -13.63 4.77
C LEU A 98 6.03 -13.45 6.18
N LEU A 99 4.72 -13.27 6.32
CA LEU A 99 4.06 -13.10 7.61
C LEU A 99 4.25 -14.33 8.51
N SER A 100 4.07 -15.53 7.96
CA SER A 100 4.32 -16.79 8.65
C SER A 100 5.78 -16.91 9.09
N ASP A 101 6.73 -16.61 8.20
CA ASP A 101 8.17 -16.63 8.52
C ASP A 101 8.52 -15.65 9.66
N LEU A 102 7.96 -14.45 9.64
CA LEU A 102 8.16 -13.44 10.69
C LEU A 102 7.49 -13.85 12.00
N SER A 103 6.30 -14.45 11.93
CA SER A 103 5.55 -14.90 13.09
C SER A 103 6.31 -15.94 13.91
N THR A 104 7.09 -16.82 13.27
CA THR A 104 7.94 -17.80 13.98
C THR A 104 9.14 -17.17 14.72
N LYS A 105 9.56 -15.97 14.33
CA LYS A 105 10.76 -15.29 14.83
C LYS A 105 10.47 -14.16 15.80
N MET A 106 9.24 -13.65 15.80
CA MET A 106 8.85 -12.45 16.51
C MET A 106 7.76 -12.75 17.53
N LYS A 107 7.83 -12.11 18.71
CA LYS A 107 6.78 -12.26 19.73
C LYS A 107 5.42 -11.76 19.26
N ARG A 108 5.41 -10.68 18.47
CA ARG A 108 4.21 -10.02 17.95
C ARG A 108 4.53 -9.41 16.59
N VAL A 109 3.62 -9.56 15.64
CA VAL A 109 3.72 -8.95 14.31
C VAL A 109 2.56 -7.97 14.13
N VAL A 110 2.87 -6.71 13.82
CA VAL A 110 1.86 -5.68 13.56
C VAL A 110 1.89 -5.31 12.09
N ILE A 111 0.76 -5.51 11.42
CA ILE A 111 0.55 -5.26 10.00
C ILE A 111 -0.16 -3.91 9.88
N VAL A 112 0.60 -2.87 9.58
CA VAL A 112 0.01 -1.59 9.15
C VAL A 112 -0.12 -1.62 7.63
N HIS A 113 -1.35 -1.52 7.13
CA HIS A 113 -1.64 -1.62 5.71
C HIS A 113 -2.56 -0.51 5.21
N ASP A 114 -2.46 -0.23 3.92
CA ASP A 114 -3.41 0.64 3.26
C ASP A 114 -4.80 -0.01 3.19
N TYR A 115 -5.86 0.80 3.28
CA TYR A 115 -7.23 0.31 3.07
C TYR A 115 -7.40 -0.49 1.77
N LEU A 116 -6.77 -0.05 0.67
CA LEU A 116 -6.82 -0.73 -0.63
C LEU A 116 -6.03 -2.04 -0.68
N MET A 117 -5.23 -2.34 0.34
CA MET A 117 -4.44 -3.57 0.47
C MET A 117 -5.09 -4.61 1.40
N SER A 118 -6.33 -4.37 1.86
CA SER A 118 -7.03 -5.26 2.80
C SER A 118 -7.12 -6.71 2.29
N SER A 119 -7.39 -6.93 1.00
CA SER A 119 -7.47 -8.26 0.39
C SER A 119 -6.13 -8.99 0.33
N ILE A 120 -5.01 -8.27 0.39
CA ILE A 120 -3.66 -8.85 0.37
C ILE A 120 -3.30 -9.34 1.78
N VAL A 121 -3.76 -8.62 2.81
CA VAL A 121 -3.42 -8.94 4.20
C VAL A 121 -4.44 -9.81 4.91
N GLN A 122 -5.64 -10.02 4.33
CA GLN A 122 -6.79 -10.66 4.99
C GLN A 122 -6.49 -11.99 5.69
N ASP A 123 -5.52 -12.77 5.20
CA ASP A 123 -5.15 -14.07 5.76
C ASP A 123 -4.36 -13.96 7.08
N PHE A 124 -4.05 -12.75 7.54
CA PHE A 124 -3.35 -12.55 8.83
C PHE A 124 -4.08 -13.20 10.01
N VAL A 125 -5.40 -13.38 9.90
CA VAL A 125 -6.23 -14.05 10.92
C VAL A 125 -5.82 -15.51 11.17
N SER A 126 -5.12 -16.14 10.22
CA SER A 126 -4.56 -17.48 10.39
C SER A 126 -3.27 -17.50 11.22
N VAL A 127 -2.71 -16.32 11.55
CA VAL A 127 -1.43 -16.16 12.24
C VAL A 127 -1.67 -15.63 13.65
N PRO A 128 -1.42 -16.44 14.71
CA PRO A 128 -1.94 -16.20 16.06
C PRO A 128 -1.35 -14.97 16.77
N ASN A 129 -0.15 -14.53 16.39
CA ASN A 129 0.54 -13.37 16.97
C ASN A 129 0.54 -12.15 16.04
N ALA A 130 -0.33 -12.14 15.03
CA ALA A 130 -0.45 -11.05 14.08
C ALA A 130 -1.67 -10.16 14.38
N GLU A 131 -1.48 -8.85 14.33
CA GLU A 131 -2.56 -7.86 14.41
C GLU A 131 -2.49 -6.91 13.22
N ALA A 132 -3.62 -6.49 12.67
CA ALA A 132 -3.68 -5.61 11.51
C ALA A 132 -4.35 -4.27 11.83
N TYR A 133 -3.76 -3.19 11.32
CA TYR A 133 -4.28 -1.82 11.42
C TYR A 133 -4.35 -1.18 10.03
N ILE A 134 -5.50 -0.58 9.75
CA ILE A 134 -5.76 0.11 8.48
C ILE A 134 -5.28 1.55 8.60
N VAL A 135 -4.54 2.00 7.59
CA VAL A 135 -4.26 3.41 7.34
C VAL A 135 -5.06 3.87 6.14
N THR A 136 -5.85 4.93 6.34
CA THR A 136 -6.58 5.61 5.28
C THR A 136 -5.82 6.86 4.83
N CYS A 137 -5.58 6.97 3.54
CA CYS A 137 -5.07 8.22 2.94
C CYS A 137 -6.24 9.20 2.77
N PHE A 138 -6.47 10.06 3.78
CA PHE A 138 -7.62 10.98 3.86
C PHE A 138 -7.78 11.96 2.66
N LYS A 139 -6.79 12.07 1.77
CA LYS A 139 -6.89 12.96 0.60
C LYS A 139 -7.50 12.29 -0.64
N LEU A 140 -7.28 11.00 -0.90
CA LEU A 140 -7.70 10.37 -2.16
C LEU A 140 -9.13 9.81 -2.11
N VAL A 141 -9.51 9.17 -0.99
CA VAL A 141 -10.86 8.59 -0.83
C VAL A 141 -11.92 9.68 -0.77
N LEU A 142 -11.68 10.75 -0.02
CA LEU A 142 -12.60 11.89 0.03
C LEU A 142 -12.66 12.61 -1.33
N LEU A 143 -11.55 12.75 -2.06
CA LEU A 143 -11.56 13.31 -3.42
C LEU A 143 -12.40 12.46 -4.39
N LEU A 144 -12.25 11.14 -4.39
CA LEU A 144 -13.06 10.22 -5.20
C LEU A 144 -14.56 10.34 -4.86
N LEU A 145 -14.90 10.44 -3.57
CA LEU A 145 -16.28 10.59 -3.11
C LEU A 145 -16.87 11.98 -3.42
N LEU A 146 -16.07 13.05 -3.29
CA LEU A 146 -16.49 14.42 -3.56
C LEU A 146 -16.67 14.69 -5.05
N PHE A 147 -15.75 14.22 -5.91
CA PHE A 147 -15.89 14.37 -7.37
C PHE A 147 -17.01 13.49 -7.96
N GLY A 148 -17.31 12.35 -7.31
CA GLY A 148 -18.52 11.56 -7.62
C GLY A 148 -19.83 12.30 -7.27
N SER A 149 -19.80 13.19 -6.28
CA SER A 149 -20.98 13.90 -5.76
C SER A 149 -21.20 15.29 -6.38
N ILE A 150 -20.13 16.02 -6.72
CA ILE A 150 -20.20 17.38 -7.29
C ILE A 150 -20.82 17.38 -8.70
N GLY A 151 -20.75 16.27 -9.43
CA GLY A 151 -21.38 16.10 -10.75
C GLY A 151 -22.91 16.14 -10.78
N ARG A 152 -23.58 16.12 -9.62
CA ARG A 152 -25.06 16.08 -9.54
C ARG A 152 -25.73 17.45 -9.48
N LYS A 153 -24.99 18.56 -9.31
CA LYS A 153 -25.59 19.89 -9.08
C LYS A 153 -25.58 20.84 -10.27
N HIS A 154 -25.23 20.40 -11.48
CA HIS A 154 -25.16 21.29 -12.66
C HIS A 154 -25.94 20.78 -13.89
N LYS A 155 -27.06 20.10 -13.65
CA LYS A 155 -28.12 19.97 -14.67
C LYS A 155 -29.44 20.46 -14.08
N ARG A 156 -29.71 21.75 -14.25
CA ARG A 156 -31.04 22.32 -14.43
C ARG A 156 -30.94 23.29 -15.60
#